data_AF-A0AAV4A498-F1
#
_entry.id   AF-A0AAV4A498-F1
#
_cell.length_a   1.000
_cell.length_b   1.000
_cell.length_c   1.000
_cell.angle_alpha   90.00
_cell.angle_beta   90.00
_cell.angle_gamma   90.00
#
_symmetry.space_group_name_H-M   'P 1'
#
loop_
_entity.id
_entity.type
_entity.pdbx_description
1 polymer ?
#
loop_
_entity_poly.entity_id
_entity_poly.type
_entity_poly.pdbx_seq_one_letter_code
_entity_poly.pdbx_strand_id
1 'polypeptide(L)'
;MLVFMARGLTANWKQPFGFVFSSGTVKDVLLKQLRLIAITELEQIGLCVKAVICDQGSNNMAVTKSLGVSSATPYFMLNGTQYF
;
A
#
# COMPACT_ATOMS: atom_id res chain seq x y z
N MET A 1 -0.53 -2.22 15.73
CA MET A 1 -1.61 -1.48 15.04
C MET A 1 -1.11 -1.02 13.69
N LEU A 2 -1.83 -1.32 12.63
CA LEU A 2 -1.57 -0.86 11.25
C LEU A 2 -2.69 0.08 10.84
N VAL A 3 -2.37 1.17 10.13
CA VAL A 3 -3.34 2.16 9.64
C VAL A 3 -3.08 2.44 8.17
N PHE A 4 -4.15 2.50 7.37
CA PHE A 4 -4.13 2.95 5.98
C PHE A 4 -4.71 4.35 5.90
N MET A 5 -3.99 5.24 5.21
CA MET A 5 -4.37 6.63 5.02
C MET A 5 -4.29 6.98 3.54
N ALA A 6 -5.35 7.58 3.02
CA ALA A 6 -5.35 8.17 1.69
C ALA A 6 -4.87 9.63 1.81
N ARG A 7 -4.02 10.06 0.88
CA ARG A 7 -3.43 11.40 0.84
C ARG A 7 -3.59 11.97 -0.56
N GLY A 8 -4.12 13.18 -0.65
CA GLY A 8 -4.16 13.90 -1.93
C GLY A 8 -2.77 14.26 -2.41
N LEU A 9 -2.48 13.97 -3.68
CA LEU A 9 -1.22 14.33 -4.34
C LEU A 9 -1.21 15.80 -4.77
N THR A 10 -2.30 16.27 -5.37
CA THR A 10 -2.45 17.66 -5.86
C THR A 10 -3.25 18.55 -4.91
N ALA A 11 -4.01 17.94 -3.98
CA ALA A 11 -4.86 18.64 -3.03
C ALA A 11 -4.46 18.30 -1.59
N ASN A 12 -4.53 19.27 -0.69
CA ASN A 12 -4.12 19.09 0.70
C ASN A 12 -5.22 18.43 1.55
N TRP A 13 -5.46 17.14 1.35
CA TRP A 13 -6.34 16.34 2.20
C TRP A 13 -5.67 15.05 2.63
N LYS A 14 -6.07 14.52 3.78
CA LYS A 14 -5.66 13.21 4.29
C LYS A 14 -6.79 12.59 5.08
N GLN A 15 -7.00 11.28 4.92
CA GLN A 15 -8.05 10.56 5.63
C GLN A 15 -7.57 9.13 5.96
N PRO A 16 -7.49 8.76 7.24
CA PRO A 16 -7.43 7.35 7.62
C PRO A 16 -8.71 6.65 7.15
N PHE A 17 -8.58 5.50 6.49
CA PHE A 17 -9.74 4.78 5.96
C PHE A 17 -9.79 3.30 6.37
N GLY A 18 -8.73 2.78 6.99
CA GLY A 18 -8.71 1.42 7.51
C GLY A 18 -7.66 1.24 8.59
N PHE A 19 -7.93 0.34 9.54
CA PHE A 19 -6.96 -0.04 10.56
C PHE A 19 -7.07 -1.52 10.89
N VAL A 20 -5.96 -2.11 11.34
CA VAL A 20 -5.89 -3.50 11.81
C VAL A 20 -5.22 -3.53 13.16
N PHE A 21 -5.90 -4.11 14.14
CA PHE A 21 -5.31 -4.43 15.43
C PHE A 21 -4.46 -5.69 15.29
N SER A 22 -3.24 -5.62 15.82
CA SER A 22 -2.33 -6.75 15.89
C SER A 22 -1.73 -6.77 17.28
N SER A 23 -1.75 -7.94 17.92
CA SER A 23 -1.08 -8.17 19.21
C SER A 23 0.45 -8.26 19.08
N GLY A 24 0.95 -8.25 17.83
CA GLY A 24 2.37 -8.21 17.50
C GLY A 24 2.58 -7.81 16.04
N THR A 25 3.72 -8.21 15.48
CA THR A 25 4.10 -7.91 14.10
C THR A 25 3.15 -8.56 13.09
N VAL A 26 2.55 -7.77 12.20
CA VAL A 26 1.70 -8.27 11.10
C VAL A 26 2.57 -9.03 10.11
N LYS A 27 2.25 -10.29 9.81
CA LYS A 27 2.97 -11.09 8.80
C LYS A 27 2.97 -10.40 7.45
N ASP A 28 4.09 -10.46 6.75
CA ASP A 28 4.31 -9.88 5.42
C ASP A 28 3.24 -10.31 4.40
N VAL A 29 2.85 -11.59 4.38
CA VAL A 29 1.78 -12.09 3.48
C VAL A 29 0.46 -11.37 3.71
N LEU A 30 0.06 -11.20 4.98
CA LEU A 30 -1.17 -10.49 5.33
C LEU A 30 -1.06 -9.00 5.00
N LEU A 31 0.09 -8.39 5.28
CA LEU A 31 0.36 -6.99 4.94
C LEU A 31 0.25 -6.74 3.43
N LYS A 32 0.76 -7.66 2.60
CA LYS A 32 0.60 -7.61 1.14
C LYS A 32 -0.87 -7.64 0.74
N GLN A 33 -1.64 -8.59 1.27
CA GLN A 33 -3.06 -8.72 0.96
C GLN A 33 -3.85 -7.47 1.34
N LEU A 34 -3.66 -6.98 2.57
CA LEU A 34 -4.31 -5.75 3.06
C LEU A 34 -3.97 -4.54 2.19
N ARG A 35 -2.71 -4.43 1.72
CA ARG A 35 -2.29 -3.36 0.82
C ARG A 35 -3.00 -3.41 -0.54
N LEU A 36 -3.10 -4.60 -1.14
CA LEU A 36 -3.79 -4.76 -2.43
C LEU A 36 -5.29 -4.48 -2.29
N ILE A 37 -5.93 -4.97 -1.21
CA ILE A 37 -7.32 -4.66 -0.88
C ILE A 37 -7.49 -3.15 -0.73
N ALA A 38 -6.64 -2.49 0.05
CA ALA A 38 -6.72 -1.04 0.26
C ALA A 38 -6.63 -0.24 -1.04
N ILE A 39 -5.78 -0.65 -1.99
CA ILE A 39 -5.71 -0.02 -3.33
C ILE A 39 -7.03 -0.23 -4.07
N THR A 40 -7.50 -1.48 -4.15
CA THR A 40 -8.74 -1.83 -4.88
C THR A 40 -9.96 -1.10 -4.32
N GLU A 41 -10.12 -1.00 -3.01
CA GLU A 41 -11.24 -0.27 -2.37
C GLU A 41 -11.22 1.22 -2.70
N LEU A 42 -10.04 1.86 -2.70
CA LEU A 42 -9.91 3.27 -3.09
C LEU A 42 -10.25 3.48 -4.57
N GLU A 43 -9.84 2.56 -5.44
CA GLU A 43 -10.16 2.64 -6.87
C GLU A 43 -11.65 2.40 -7.16
N GLN A 44 -12.30 1.50 -6.42
CA GLN A 44 -13.73 1.23 -6.55
C GLN A 44 -14.60 2.47 -6.25
N ILE A 45 -14.16 3.36 -5.35
CA ILE A 45 -14.85 4.62 -5.06
C ILE A 45 -14.45 5.77 -6.02
N GLY A 46 -13.66 5.48 -7.05
CA GLY A 46 -13.28 6.43 -8.10
C GLY A 46 -12.01 7.25 -7.81
N LEU A 47 -11.24 6.91 -6.77
CA LEU A 47 -9.92 7.52 -6.59
C LEU A 47 -8.89 6.88 -7.50
N CYS A 48 -7.96 7.67 -8.03
CA CYS A 48 -6.84 7.17 -8.81
C CYS A 48 -5.60 7.05 -7.93
N VAL A 49 -5.32 5.84 -7.43
CA VAL A 49 -4.12 5.57 -6.62
C VAL A 49 -2.90 5.54 -7.52
N LYS A 50 -1.88 6.36 -7.23
CA LYS A 50 -0.63 6.41 -8.00
C LYS A 50 0.58 5.81 -7.30
N ALA A 51 0.62 5.88 -5.96
CA ALA A 51 1.76 5.44 -5.19
C ALA A 51 1.34 4.91 -3.81
N VAL A 52 2.13 3.99 -3.26
CA VAL A 52 1.99 3.46 -1.91
C VAL A 52 3.23 3.81 -1.10
N ILE A 53 3.04 4.58 -0.03
CA ILE A 53 4.14 4.98 0.85
C ILE A 53 4.13 4.12 2.11
N CYS A 54 5.30 3.59 2.49
CA CYS A 54 5.51 2.85 3.73
C CYS A 54 6.92 3.11 4.30
N ASP A 55 7.15 2.76 5.56
CA ASP A 55 8.48 2.82 6.17
C ASP A 55 9.42 1.70 5.67
N GLN A 56 10.68 1.74 6.10
CA GLN A 56 11.70 0.72 5.76
C GLN A 56 11.71 -0.48 6.72
N GLY A 57 10.62 -0.73 7.46
CA GLY A 57 10.50 -1.89 8.33
C GLY A 57 10.62 -3.21 7.55
N SER A 58 11.13 -4.25 8.22
CA SER A 58 11.44 -5.54 7.59
C SER A 58 10.28 -6.13 6.78
N ASN A 59 9.06 -6.06 7.29
CA ASN A 59 7.88 -6.55 6.59
C ASN A 59 7.51 -5.69 5.38
N ASN A 60 7.63 -4.36 5.48
CA ASN A 60 7.37 -3.49 4.33
C ASN A 60 8.38 -3.78 3.22
N MET A 61 9.66 -3.91 3.56
CA MET A 61 10.71 -4.31 2.63
C MET A 61 10.46 -5.70 2.03
N ALA A 62 10.01 -6.67 2.82
CA ALA A 62 9.65 -8.00 2.33
C ALA A 62 8.48 -7.95 1.34
N VAL A 63 7.42 -7.19 1.64
CA VAL A 63 6.28 -7.04 0.72
C VAL A 63 6.72 -6.34 -0.57
N THR A 64 7.50 -5.25 -0.49
CA THR A 64 8.03 -4.51 -1.65
C THR A 64 8.85 -5.43 -2.56
N LYS A 65 9.74 -6.25 -2.00
CA LYS A 65 10.47 -7.29 -2.76
C LYS A 65 9.53 -8.32 -3.36
N SER A 66 8.52 -8.77 -2.62
CA SER A 66 7.53 -9.76 -3.10
C SER A 66 6.63 -9.23 -4.23
N LEU A 67 6.61 -7.92 -4.44
CA LEU A 67 5.93 -7.25 -5.54
C LEU A 67 6.86 -7.00 -6.75
N GLY A 68 8.12 -7.44 -6.68
CA GLY A 68 9.10 -7.25 -7.75
C GLY A 68 9.72 -5.85 -7.82
N VAL A 69 9.54 -5.04 -6.77
CA VAL A 69 10.07 -3.68 -6.74
C VAL A 69 11.58 -3.72 -6.46
N SER A 70 12.33 -2.99 -7.27
CA SER A 70 13.79 -2.85 -7.16
C SER A 70 14.22 -1.44 -7.57
N SER A 71 15.51 -1.11 -7.46
CA SER A 71 16.03 0.17 -7.95
C SER A 71 15.88 0.35 -9.47
N ALA A 72 15.88 -0.75 -10.24
CA ALA A 72 15.66 -0.72 -11.68
C ALA A 72 14.17 -0.70 -12.05
N THR A 73 13.33 -1.28 -11.19
CA THR A 73 11.88 -1.37 -11.32
C THR A 73 11.21 -0.78 -10.07
N PRO A 74 11.21 0.55 -9.89
CA PRO A 74 10.69 1.19 -8.67
C PRO A 74 9.16 1.29 -8.69
N TYR A 75 8.49 0.24 -9.15
CA TYR A 75 7.05 0.13 -9.30
C TYR A 75 6.62 -1.34 -9.30
N PHE A 76 5.33 -1.58 -9.09
CA PHE A 76 4.70 -2.89 -9.28
C PHE A 76 3.43 -2.76 -10.13
N MET A 77 2.99 -3.87 -10.72
CA MET A 77 1.79 -3.94 -11.56
C MET A 77 0.65 -4.61 -10.80
N LEU A 78 -0.55 -4.02 -10.86
CA LEU A 78 -1.79 -4.63 -10.39
C LEU A 78 -2.88 -4.38 -11.43
N ASN A 79 -3.48 -5.46 -11.95
CA ASN A 79 -4.52 -5.42 -13.00
C ASN A 79 -4.15 -4.56 -14.24
N GLY A 80 -2.88 -4.62 -14.67
CA GLY A 80 -2.38 -3.86 -15.81
C GLY A 80 -2.07 -2.39 -15.51
N THR A 81 -2.30 -1.93 -14.28
CA THR A 81 -1.97 -0.56 -13.83
C THR A 81 -0.66 -0.56 -13.05
N GLN A 82 0.17 0.45 -13.29
CA GLN A 82 1.45 0.65 -12.61
C GLN A 82 1.28 1.51 -11.34
N TYR A 83 1.88 1.06 -10.24
CA TYR A 83 1.90 1.74 -8.94
C TYR A 83 3.33 1.91 -8.45
N PHE A 84 3.64 3.09 -7.93
CA PHE A 84 4.96 3.40 -7.34
C PHE A 84 5.03 3.03 -5.86
#